data_AF-J9ASV6-F1
#
_entry.id   AF-J9ASV6-F1
#
_cell.length_a   1.000
_cell.length_b   1.000
_cell.length_c   1.000
_cell.angle_alpha   90.00
_cell.angle_beta   90.00
_cell.angle_gamma   90.00
#
_symmetry.space_group_name_H-M   'P 1'
#
loop_
_entity.id
_entity.type
_entity.pdbx_description
1 polymer ?
#
loop_
_entity_poly.entity_id
_entity_poly.type
_entity_poly.pdbx_seq_one_letter_code
_entity_poly.pdbx_strand_id
1 'polypeptide(L)'
;FTTIGLSIPAFYSWINSTISADASWESIDYLLIGMSLMFMPNYKYSEMWLQLNLTAYDFMVLEQAKFWAASIGQWLVQNMAHATIFAFTGKIIMLGALMRYFIEIKRLQKAEYNDLSQTLFN
;
A
#
# COMPACT_ATOMS: atom_id res chain seq x y z
N PHE A 1 -12.49 -39.69 17.62
CA PHE A 1 -11.58 -40.29 18.62
C PHE A 1 -10.13 -40.34 18.14
N THR A 2 -9.85 -40.77 16.90
CA THR A 2 -8.48 -40.80 16.31
C THR A 2 -7.81 -39.43 16.18
N THR A 3 -8.54 -38.36 15.80
CA THR A 3 -7.97 -37.01 15.65
C THR A 3 -7.49 -36.39 16.97
N ILE A 4 -8.25 -36.59 18.06
CA ILE A 4 -7.89 -36.12 19.41
C ILE A 4 -6.74 -36.96 20.00
N GLY A 5 -6.71 -38.26 19.68
CA GLY A 5 -5.61 -39.14 20.10
C GLY A 5 -4.28 -38.79 19.45
N LEU A 6 -4.29 -38.26 18.22
CA LEU A 6 -3.08 -37.83 17.49
C LEU A 6 -2.65 -36.40 17.82
N SER A 7 -3.57 -35.54 18.30
CA SER A 7 -3.23 -34.16 18.68
C SER A 7 -2.39 -34.08 19.95
N ILE A 8 -2.58 -35.00 20.90
CA ILE A 8 -1.84 -35.01 22.18
C ILE A 8 -0.34 -35.30 21.98
N PRO A 9 0.10 -36.36 21.27
CA PRO A 9 1.51 -36.60 21.01
C PRO A 9 2.13 -35.55 20.09
N ALA A 10 1.37 -35.01 19.13
CA ALA A 10 1.84 -33.95 18.25
C ALA A 10 2.12 -32.66 19.04
N PHE A 11 1.25 -32.30 19.98
CA PHE A 11 1.43 -31.13 20.85
C PHE A 11 2.60 -31.32 21.81
N TYR A 12 2.76 -32.51 22.38
CA TYR A 12 3.91 -32.85 23.22
C TYR A 12 5.24 -32.81 22.45
N SER A 13 5.24 -33.29 21.21
CA SER A 13 6.40 -33.21 20.31
C SER A 13 6.74 -31.78 19.92
N TRP A 14 5.76 -30.90 19.77
CA TRP A 14 5.97 -29.48 19.47
C TRP A 14 6.58 -28.72 20.65
N ILE A 15 6.13 -28.99 21.88
CA ILE A 15 6.70 -28.35 23.08
C ILE A 15 8.17 -28.77 23.30
N ASN A 16 8.50 -30.03 23.01
CA ASN A 16 9.83 -30.57 23.23
C ASN A 16 10.77 -30.44 22.02
N SER A 17 10.29 -29.96 20.86
CA SER A 17 11.16 -29.72 19.72
C SER A 17 11.98 -28.47 19.96
N THR A 18 13.27 -28.64 20.22
CA THR A 18 14.24 -27.55 20.18
C THR A 18 14.41 -27.12 18.72
N ILE A 19 13.79 -26.01 18.34
CA ILE A 19 14.07 -25.37 17.04
C ILE A 19 15.52 -24.92 17.11
N SER A 20 16.39 -25.52 16.30
CA SER A 20 17.78 -25.09 16.15
C SER A 20 17.78 -23.70 15.54
N ALA A 21 17.75 -22.67 16.38
CA ALA A 21 17.69 -21.26 16.02
C ALA A 21 18.99 -20.73 15.37
N ASP A 22 19.89 -21.61 14.94
CA ASP A 22 21.22 -21.23 14.46
C ASP A 22 21.36 -21.18 12.93
N ALA A 23 20.33 -21.54 12.15
CA ALA A 23 20.39 -21.38 10.68
C ALA A 23 19.04 -21.48 9.93
N SER A 24 17.88 -21.19 10.54
CA SER A 24 16.59 -21.34 9.85
C SER A 24 15.99 -20.00 9.39
N TRP A 25 15.59 -19.96 8.11
CA TRP A 25 14.77 -18.89 7.51
C TRP A 25 13.41 -18.71 8.20
N GLU A 26 13.06 -19.61 9.12
CA GLU A 26 11.83 -19.63 9.90
C GLU A 26 11.63 -18.37 10.75
N SER A 27 12.71 -17.80 11.30
CA SER A 27 12.64 -16.55 12.08
C SER A 27 12.27 -15.34 11.21
N ILE A 28 12.71 -15.33 9.95
CA ILE A 28 12.35 -14.32 8.95
C ILE A 28 10.90 -14.55 8.53
N ASP A 29 10.47 -15.79 8.34
CA ASP A 29 9.09 -16.12 7.99
C ASP A 29 8.10 -15.66 9.08
N TYR A 30 8.38 -15.91 10.36
CA TYR A 30 7.53 -15.42 11.46
C TYR A 30 7.48 -13.89 11.52
N LEU A 31 8.60 -13.22 11.25
CA LEU A 31 8.66 -11.76 11.19
C LEU A 31 7.85 -11.22 10.00
N LEU A 32 7.93 -11.84 8.83
CA LEU A 32 7.13 -11.49 7.66
C LEU A 32 5.64 -11.72 7.90
N ILE A 33 5.27 -12.83 8.56
CA ILE A 33 3.89 -13.09 8.97
C ILE A 33 3.40 -11.99 9.92
N GLY A 34 4.18 -11.64 10.95
CA GLY A 34 3.83 -10.56 11.88
C GLY A 34 3.69 -9.19 11.20
N MET A 35 4.62 -8.84 10.31
CA MET A 35 4.56 -7.62 9.51
C MET A 35 3.34 -7.60 8.56
N SER A 36 3.03 -8.74 7.93
CA SER A 36 1.85 -8.85 7.05
C SER A 36 0.54 -8.67 7.83
N LEU A 37 0.47 -9.20 9.06
CA LEU A 37 -0.70 -9.10 9.92
C LEU A 37 -0.94 -7.65 10.38
N MET A 38 0.12 -6.85 10.55
CA MET A 38 -0.04 -5.41 10.78
C MET A 38 -0.36 -4.67 9.48
N PHE A 39 0.34 -4.94 8.39
CA PHE A 39 0.24 -4.15 7.16
C PHE A 39 -1.09 -4.34 6.44
N MET A 40 -1.54 -5.60 6.28
CA MET A 40 -2.67 -5.94 5.40
C MET A 40 -4.03 -5.39 5.89
N PRO A 41 -4.37 -5.47 7.19
CA PRO A 41 -5.61 -4.86 7.71
C PRO A 41 -5.58 -3.33 7.66
N ASN A 42 -4.45 -2.71 8.00
CA ASN A 42 -4.31 -1.26 7.93
C ASN A 42 -4.44 -0.73 6.50
N TYR A 43 -3.80 -1.42 5.55
CA TYR A 43 -3.93 -1.14 4.12
C TYR A 43 -5.40 -1.24 3.68
N LYS A 44 -6.09 -2.33 4.05
CA LYS A 44 -7.47 -2.57 3.62
C LYS A 44 -8.45 -1.56 4.22
N TYR A 45 -8.27 -1.22 5.50
CA TYR A 45 -9.06 -0.20 6.18
C TYR A 45 -8.90 1.17 5.52
N SER A 46 -7.65 1.56 5.22
CA SER A 46 -7.35 2.83 4.54
C SER A 46 -8.00 2.92 3.16
N GLU A 47 -7.99 1.83 2.38
CA GLU A 47 -8.67 1.80 1.08
C GLU A 47 -10.18 1.96 1.20
N MET A 48 -10.82 1.23 2.12
CA MET A 48 -12.26 1.36 2.36
C MET A 48 -12.64 2.77 2.82
N TRP A 49 -11.82 3.36 3.70
CA TRP A 49 -12.02 4.73 4.14
C TRP A 49 -11.95 5.73 2.96
N LEU A 50 -10.94 5.60 2.10
CA LEU A 50 -10.80 6.46 0.92
C LEU A 50 -11.95 6.29 -0.07
N GLN A 51 -12.41 5.05 -0.30
CA GLN A 51 -13.53 4.77 -1.19
C GLN A 51 -14.86 5.38 -0.72
N LEU A 52 -15.06 5.49 0.60
CA LEU A 52 -16.27 6.08 1.18
C LEU A 52 -16.24 7.62 1.20
N ASN A 53 -15.05 8.22 1.28
CA ASN A 53 -14.92 9.67 1.46
C ASN A 53 -14.57 10.43 0.17
N LEU A 54 -14.03 9.77 -0.86
CA LEU A 54 -13.64 10.43 -2.11
C LEU A 54 -14.61 10.09 -3.25
N THR A 55 -14.65 11.00 -4.24
CA THR A 55 -15.32 10.70 -5.50
C THR A 55 -14.60 9.57 -6.24
N ALA A 56 -15.34 8.79 -7.03
CA ALA A 56 -14.77 7.65 -7.76
C ALA A 56 -13.62 8.07 -8.71
N TYR A 57 -13.70 9.27 -9.29
CA TYR A 57 -12.64 9.82 -10.13
C TYR A 57 -11.36 10.07 -9.34
N ASP A 58 -11.46 10.77 -8.21
CA ASP A 58 -10.29 11.10 -7.40
C ASP A 58 -9.64 9.84 -6.82
N PHE A 59 -10.46 8.87 -6.43
CA PHE A 59 -9.99 7.56 -5.97
C PHE A 59 -9.15 6.85 -7.03
N MET A 60 -9.63 6.76 -8.28
CA MET A 60 -8.91 6.08 -9.37
C MET A 60 -7.56 6.76 -9.67
N VAL A 61 -7.52 8.10 -9.68
CA VAL A 61 -6.27 8.84 -9.93
C VAL A 61 -5.26 8.59 -8.82
N LEU A 62 -5.69 8.61 -7.55
CA LEU A 62 -4.82 8.35 -6.41
C LEU A 62 -4.37 6.88 -6.33
N GLU A 63 -5.23 5.94 -6.70
CA GLU A 63 -4.88 4.52 -6.79
C GLU A 63 -3.80 4.29 -7.86
N GLN A 64 -3.96 4.88 -9.04
CA GLN A 64 -2.94 4.81 -10.08
C GLN A 64 -1.64 5.52 -9.67
N ALA A 65 -1.73 6.62 -8.93
CA ALA A 65 -0.56 7.32 -8.37
C ALA A 65 0.21 6.46 -7.37
N LYS A 66 -0.50 5.72 -6.51
CA LYS A 66 0.08 4.77 -5.54
C LYS A 66 0.91 3.69 -6.25
N PHE A 67 0.37 3.06 -7.28
CA PHE A 67 1.11 2.05 -8.05
C PHE A 67 2.27 2.65 -8.84
N TRP A 68 2.11 3.86 -9.37
CA TRP A 68 3.20 4.58 -10.02
C TRP A 68 4.35 4.86 -9.05
N ALA A 69 4.07 5.36 -7.85
CA ALA A 69 5.07 5.60 -6.81
C ALA A 69 5.77 4.31 -6.36
N ALA A 70 5.00 3.24 -6.15
CA ALA A 70 5.55 1.91 -5.83
C ALA A 70 6.51 1.43 -6.94
N SER A 71 6.17 1.67 -8.21
CA SER A 71 7.03 1.30 -9.35
C SER A 71 8.34 2.09 -9.40
N ILE A 72 8.38 3.31 -8.86
CA ILE A 72 9.62 4.09 -8.73
C ILE A 72 10.48 3.54 -7.59
N GLY A 73 9.86 3.26 -6.45
CA GLY A 73 10.54 2.64 -5.31
C GLY A 73 11.17 1.31 -5.69
N GLN A 74 10.43 0.47 -6.42
CA GLN A 74 10.95 -0.79 -6.96
C GLN A 74 12.17 -0.55 -7.87
N TRP A 75 12.11 0.45 -8.74
CA TRP A 75 13.21 0.76 -9.66
C TRP A 75 14.49 1.19 -8.91
N LEU A 76 14.34 1.98 -7.84
CA LEU A 76 15.46 2.41 -6.99
C LEU A 76 16.05 1.25 -6.18
N VAL A 77 15.20 0.47 -5.50
CA VAL A 77 15.63 -0.62 -4.61
C VAL A 77 16.25 -1.76 -5.39
N GLN A 78 15.69 -2.10 -6.56
CA GLN A 78 16.17 -3.21 -7.37
C GLN A 78 17.32 -2.82 -8.31
N ASN A 79 17.75 -1.55 -8.29
CA ASN A 79 18.79 -0.99 -9.17
C ASN A 79 18.70 -1.56 -10.59
N MET A 80 17.49 -1.56 -11.16
CA MET A 80 17.27 -2.16 -12.48
C MET A 80 17.97 -1.31 -13.54
N ALA A 81 19.19 -1.72 -13.91
CA ALA A 81 20.04 -1.07 -14.89
C ALA A 81 19.50 -1.15 -16.33
N HIS A 82 18.58 -2.09 -16.61
CA HIS A 82 17.88 -2.21 -17.90
C HIS A 82 16.51 -1.52 -17.87
N ALA A 83 16.51 -0.23 -17.58
CA ALA A 83 15.31 0.57 -17.73
C ALA A 83 15.02 0.81 -19.22
N THR A 84 13.89 0.30 -19.71
CA THR A 84 13.47 0.62 -21.08
C THR A 84 13.10 2.11 -21.14
N ILE A 85 13.54 2.79 -22.22
CA ILE A 85 13.22 4.21 -22.46
C ILE A 85 11.70 4.48 -22.42
N PHE A 86 10.90 3.49 -22.84
CA PHE A 86 9.44 3.54 -22.76
C PHE A 86 8.92 3.57 -21.31
N ALA A 87 9.49 2.76 -20.41
CA ALA A 87 9.09 2.75 -19.00
C ALA A 87 9.47 4.06 -18.30
N PHE A 88 10.64 4.64 -18.63
CA PHE A 88 11.04 5.95 -18.11
C PHE A 88 10.12 7.07 -18.60
N THR A 89 9.88 7.14 -19.91
CA THR A 89 8.99 8.12 -20.52
C THR A 89 7.58 8.03 -19.95
N GLY A 90 7.05 6.82 -19.76
CA GLY A 90 5.74 6.60 -19.14
C GLY A 90 5.66 7.17 -17.72
N LYS A 91 6.73 7.03 -16.92
CA LYS A 91 6.78 7.61 -15.56
C LYS A 91 6.78 9.14 -15.58
N ILE A 92 7.48 9.77 -16.54
CA ILE A 92 7.48 11.23 -16.72
C ILE A 92 6.08 11.73 -17.14
N ILE A 93 5.44 11.05 -18.09
CA ILE A 93 4.09 11.42 -18.56
C ILE A 93 3.09 11.35 -17.40
N MET A 94 3.13 10.28 -16.60
CA MET A 94 2.28 10.14 -15.41
C MET A 94 2.53 11.26 -14.39
N LEU A 95 3.79 11.66 -14.18
CA LEU A 95 4.13 12.81 -13.33
C LEU A 95 3.48 14.10 -13.85
N GLY A 96 3.52 14.34 -15.17
CA GLY A 96 2.86 15.47 -15.79
C GLY A 96 1.33 15.45 -15.62
N ALA A 97 0.71 14.28 -15.75
CA ALA A 97 -0.73 14.09 -15.53
C ALA A 97 -1.13 14.37 -14.07
N LEU A 98 -0.35 13.86 -13.11
CA LEU A 98 -0.56 14.12 -11.68
C LEU A 98 -0.42 15.60 -11.32
N MET A 99 0.59 16.28 -11.87
CA MET A 99 0.76 17.72 -11.66
C MET A 99 -0.46 18.51 -12.14
N ARG A 100 -1.01 18.18 -13.31
CA ARG A 100 -2.24 18.81 -13.82
C ARG A 100 -3.43 18.55 -12.90
N TYR A 101 -3.59 17.32 -12.45
CA TYR A 101 -4.66 16.93 -11.51
C TYR A 101 -4.60 17.72 -10.20
N PHE A 102 -3.42 17.83 -9.57
CA PHE A 102 -3.27 18.60 -8.32
C PHE A 102 -3.49 20.10 -8.51
N ILE A 103 -3.08 20.67 -9.66
CA ILE A 103 -3.35 22.08 -9.99
C ILE A 103 -4.87 22.31 -10.10
N GLU A 104 -5.59 21.40 -10.75
CA GLU A 104 -7.04 21.51 -10.91
C GLU A 104 -7.78 21.44 -9.57
N ILE A 105 -7.41 20.49 -8.69
CA ILE A 105 -8.00 20.40 -7.34
C ILE A 105 -7.77 21.70 -6.56
N LYS A 106 -6.55 22.24 -6.58
CA LYS A 106 -6.25 23.51 -5.90
C LYS A 106 -7.06 24.68 -6.47
N ARG A 107 -7.30 24.67 -7.79
CA ARG A 107 -8.13 25.69 -8.45
C ARG A 107 -9.58 25.61 -8.00
N LEU A 108 -10.15 24.41 -7.93
CA LEU A 108 -11.52 24.18 -7.46
C LEU A 108 -11.69 24.60 -6.00
N GLN A 109 -10.77 24.21 -5.11
CA GLN A 109 -10.78 24.62 -3.71
C GLN A 109 -10.73 26.15 -3.53
N LYS A 110 -9.90 26.83 -4.34
CA LYS A 110 -9.80 28.29 -4.30
C LYS A 110 -11.07 28.98 -4.78
N ALA A 111 -11.74 28.41 -5.80
CA ALA A 111 -13.00 28.95 -6.30
C ALA A 111 -14.11 28.83 -5.26
N GLU A 112 -14.23 27.66 -4.61
CA GLU A 112 -15.20 27.42 -3.54
C GLU A 112 -14.99 28.34 -2.33
N TYR A 113 -13.74 28.54 -1.89
CA TYR A 113 -13.41 29.48 -0.82
C TYR A 113 -13.80 30.93 -1.18
N ASN A 114 -13.52 31.36 -2.40
CA ASN A 114 -13.87 32.70 -2.84
C ASN A 114 -15.38 32.90 -2.88
N ASP A 115 -16.15 31.92 -3.35
CA ASP A 115 -17.62 31.96 -3.37
C ASP A 115 -18.19 32.03 -1.95
N LEU A 116 -17.70 31.18 -1.04
CA LEU A 116 -18.07 31.21 0.38
C LEU A 116 -17.78 32.59 1.00
N SER A 117 -16.61 33.18 0.72
CA SER A 117 -16.28 34.50 1.24
C SER A 117 -17.24 35.58 0.73
N GLN A 118 -17.62 35.54 -0.56
CA GLN A 118 -18.59 36.48 -1.12
C GLN A 118 -19.99 36.31 -0.52
N THR A 119 -20.41 35.08 -0.19
CA THR A 119 -21.69 34.85 0.50
C THR A 119 -21.70 35.28 1.97
N LEU A 120 -20.55 35.29 2.64
CA LEU A 120 -20.44 35.73 4.05
C LEU A 120 -20.32 37.25 4.21
N PHE A 121 -19.79 37.95 3.20
CA PHE A 121 -19.60 39.41 3.23
C PHE A 121 -20.71 40.21 2.53
N ASN A 122 -21.68 39.53 1.89
CA ASN A 122 -22.92 40.11 1.38
C ASN A 122 -24.08 39.88 2.37
#